data_AF-A0A820ECZ2-F1
#
_entry.id   AF-A0A820ECZ2-F1
#
_cell.length_a   1.000
_cell.length_b   1.000
_cell.length_c   1.000
_cell.angle_alpha   90.00
_cell.angle_beta   90.00
_cell.angle_gamma   90.00
#
_symmetry.space_group_name_H-M   'P 1'
#
loop_
_entity.id
_entity.type
_entity.pdbx_description
1 polymer ?
#
loop_
_entity_poly.entity_id
_entity_poly.type
_entity_poly.pdbx_seq_one_letter_code
_entity_poly.pdbx_strand_id
1 'polypeptide(L)'
;MNLKILLFLFYSNFLLLYSITDACGINEWRCETGGRCIPLSWRCNRINDCTDASDELNCIYPRCSGSQFDCGARCIPRSWVCDGDNDCGNNSDEQNCRMLLFVWYFFD
;
A
#
# COMPACT_ATOMS: atom_id res chain seq x y z
N MET A 1 13.47 30.92 -43.11
CA MET A 1 12.99 30.42 -41.80
C MET A 1 13.86 31.00 -40.70
N ASN A 2 13.30 31.77 -39.77
CA ASN A 2 14.09 32.54 -38.80
C ASN A 2 14.47 31.64 -37.61
N LEU A 3 15.77 31.56 -37.27
CA LEU A 3 16.28 30.72 -36.19
C LEU A 3 15.62 31.02 -34.84
N LYS A 4 15.18 32.28 -34.64
CA LYS A 4 14.41 32.72 -33.46
C LYS A 4 13.03 32.07 -33.37
N ILE A 5 12.36 31.85 -34.50
CA ILE A 5 11.04 31.20 -34.56
C ILE A 5 11.20 29.71 -34.27
N LEU A 6 12.25 29.08 -34.78
CA LEU A 6 12.55 27.67 -34.50
C LEU A 6 12.75 27.45 -33.00
N LEU A 7 13.62 28.25 -32.36
CA LEU A 7 13.89 28.17 -30.92
C LEU A 7 12.65 28.43 -30.07
N PHE A 8 11.80 29.37 -30.47
CA PHE A 8 10.55 29.67 -29.76
C PHE A 8 9.56 28.50 -29.84
N LEU A 9 9.43 27.85 -31.00
CA LEU A 9 8.58 26.67 -31.19
C LEU A 9 9.12 25.44 -30.47
N PHE A 10 10.45 25.26 -30.40
CA PHE A 10 11.07 24.21 -29.58
C PHE A 10 10.87 24.46 -28.08
N TYR A 11 11.04 25.70 -27.60
CA TYR A 11 10.82 26.05 -26.19
C TYR A 11 9.35 25.96 -25.77
N SER A 12 8.42 26.37 -26.62
CA SER A 12 6.99 26.25 -26.33
C SER A 12 6.50 24.81 -26.41
N ASN A 13 7.00 23.97 -27.33
CA ASN A 13 6.75 22.52 -27.29
C ASN A 13 7.41 21.85 -26.08
N PHE A 14 8.61 22.28 -25.67
CA PHE A 14 9.31 21.78 -24.48
C PHE A 14 8.62 22.20 -23.16
N LEU A 15 8.10 23.43 -23.08
CA LEU A 15 7.28 23.93 -21.97
C LEU A 15 5.89 23.26 -21.94
N LEU A 16 5.30 22.97 -23.10
CA LEU A 16 4.05 22.20 -23.20
C LEU A 16 4.24 20.70 -22.91
N LEU A 17 5.43 20.15 -23.14
CA LEU A 17 5.82 18.78 -22.75
C LEU A 17 6.18 18.66 -21.26
N TYR A 18 6.64 19.74 -20.61
CA TYR A 18 6.93 19.77 -19.17
C TYR A 18 5.70 20.12 -18.31
N SER A 19 4.62 20.62 -18.93
CA SER A 19 3.36 20.93 -18.24
C SER A 19 2.33 19.78 -18.28
N ILE A 20 2.64 18.64 -18.90
CA ILE A 20 1.67 17.56 -19.17
C ILE A 20 1.73 16.38 -18.19
N THR A 21 2.72 16.27 -17.31
CA THR A 21 2.77 15.16 -16.35
C THR A 21 3.07 15.67 -14.96
N ASP A 22 2.04 15.74 -14.11
CA ASP A 22 2.04 15.31 -12.70
C ASP A 22 1.03 16.12 -11.89
N ALA A 23 -0.19 15.59 -11.83
CA ALA A 23 -1.25 16.09 -10.95
C ALA A 23 -1.00 15.78 -9.45
N CYS A 24 0.05 15.02 -9.14
CA CYS A 24 0.55 14.70 -7.79
C CYS A 24 2.09 14.62 -7.85
N GLY A 25 2.79 14.81 -6.73
CA GLY A 25 4.25 14.73 -6.70
C GLY A 25 4.82 13.35 -7.06
N ILE A 26 6.14 13.29 -7.32
CA ILE A 26 6.86 12.07 -7.74
C ILE A 26 6.71 10.86 -6.80
N ASN A 27 6.35 11.08 -5.54
CA ASN A 27 6.17 10.05 -4.51
C ASN A 27 4.72 9.99 -4.02
N GLU A 28 3.78 10.45 -4.84
CA GLU A 28 2.36 10.48 -4.53
C GLU A 28 1.56 9.72 -5.57
N TRP A 29 0.48 9.07 -5.13
CA TRP A 29 -0.50 8.41 -5.95
C TRP A 29 -1.78 9.26 -6.01
N ARG A 30 -2.35 9.41 -7.20
CA ARG A 30 -3.60 10.15 -7.40
C ARG A 30 -4.80 9.21 -7.30
N CYS A 31 -5.72 9.50 -6.38
CA CYS A 31 -7.02 8.85 -6.33
C CYS A 31 -7.79 9.06 -7.64
N GLU A 32 -8.53 8.04 -8.08
CA GLU A 32 -9.26 8.07 -9.35
C GLU A 32 -10.36 9.14 -9.32
N THR A 33 -11.14 9.18 -8.24
CA THR A 33 -12.18 10.15 -7.96
C THR A 33 -11.68 11.23 -6.99
N GLY A 34 -12.04 12.49 -7.26
CA GLY A 34 -11.72 13.62 -6.37
C GLY A 34 -10.29 14.15 -6.50
N GLY A 35 -9.39 13.43 -7.19
CA GLY A 35 -8.05 13.93 -7.51
C GLY A 35 -7.15 14.20 -6.30
N ARG A 36 -7.49 13.62 -5.13
CA ARG A 36 -6.64 13.66 -3.94
C ARG A 36 -5.33 12.91 -4.20
N CYS A 37 -4.23 13.46 -3.70
CA CYS A 37 -2.94 12.80 -3.70
C CYS A 37 -2.70 12.16 -2.33
N ILE A 38 -2.25 10.90 -2.33
CA ILE A 38 -1.83 10.15 -1.15
C ILE A 38 -0.36 9.73 -1.33
N PRO A 39 0.41 9.47 -0.27
CA PRO A 39 1.75 8.90 -0.40
C PRO A 39 1.75 7.61 -1.22
N LEU A 40 2.75 7.39 -2.08
CA LEU A 40 2.85 6.16 -2.88
C LEU A 40 2.90 4.89 -2.01
N SER A 41 3.43 5.00 -0.78
CA SER A 41 3.45 3.93 0.22
C SER A 41 2.07 3.52 0.73
N TRP A 42 1.05 4.32 0.48
CA TRP A 42 -0.34 4.03 0.84
C TRP A 42 -1.08 3.32 -0.28
N ARG A 43 -0.53 3.26 -1.49
CA ARG A 43 -1.09 2.44 -2.56
C ARG A 43 -0.94 0.96 -2.20
N CYS A 44 -2.04 0.21 -2.24
CA CYS A 44 -2.04 -1.22 -1.93
C CYS A 44 -1.51 -1.52 -0.51
N ASN A 45 -1.87 -0.67 0.46
CA ASN A 45 -1.56 -0.90 1.87
C ASN A 45 -2.72 -1.58 2.62
N ARG A 46 -3.81 -1.88 1.91
CA ARG A 46 -5.06 -2.50 2.37
C ARG A 46 -5.89 -1.63 3.31
N ILE A 47 -5.62 -0.34 3.31
CA ILE A 47 -6.39 0.70 3.97
C ILE A 47 -7.00 1.55 2.86
N ASN A 48 -8.28 1.86 2.99
CA ASN A 48 -8.92 2.77 2.05
C ASN A 48 -8.51 4.21 2.39
N ASP A 49 -7.43 4.70 1.78
CA ASP A 49 -6.96 6.07 1.94
C ASP A 49 -7.59 7.01 0.91
N CYS A 50 -8.06 6.52 -0.24
CA CYS A 50 -8.87 7.32 -1.14
C CYS A 50 -10.34 7.41 -0.69
N THR A 51 -11.10 8.41 -1.15
CA THR A 51 -12.55 8.45 -0.87
C THR A 51 -13.32 7.37 -1.62
N ASP A 52 -12.71 6.79 -2.66
CA ASP A 52 -13.29 5.82 -3.58
C ASP A 52 -12.58 4.46 -3.56
N ALA A 53 -11.65 4.20 -2.62
CA ALA A 53 -10.84 2.99 -2.53
C ALA A 53 -9.99 2.67 -3.76
N SER A 54 -9.79 3.64 -4.66
CA SER A 54 -9.02 3.45 -5.89
C SER A 54 -7.55 3.11 -5.65
N ASP A 55 -7.02 3.50 -4.49
CA ASP A 55 -5.70 3.12 -4.00
C ASP A 55 -5.57 1.62 -3.71
N GLU A 56 -6.67 0.93 -3.45
CA GLU A 56 -6.71 -0.49 -3.12
C GLU A 56 -7.23 -1.38 -4.26
N LEU A 57 -7.57 -0.78 -5.40
CA LEU A 57 -8.01 -1.50 -6.60
C LEU A 57 -6.83 -1.99 -7.45
N ASN A 58 -6.99 -3.17 -8.05
CA ASN A 58 -6.04 -3.81 -8.96
C ASN A 58 -4.64 -4.05 -8.35
N CYS A 59 -4.57 -4.26 -7.04
CA CYS A 59 -3.35 -4.58 -6.34
C CYS A 59 -2.94 -6.04 -6.53
N ILE A 60 -1.68 -6.26 -6.93
CA ILE A 60 -1.06 -7.58 -6.93
C ILE A 60 -0.33 -7.74 -5.60
N TYR A 61 -1.02 -8.32 -4.62
CA TYR A 61 -0.37 -8.68 -3.37
C TYR A 61 0.51 -9.91 -3.59
N PRO A 62 1.82 -9.84 -3.31
CA PRO A 62 2.62 -11.05 -3.28
C PRO A 62 1.98 -12.00 -2.27
N ARG A 63 1.72 -13.24 -2.71
CA ARG A 63 1.27 -14.28 -1.78
C ARG A 63 2.34 -14.45 -0.72
N CYS A 64 1.91 -14.59 0.53
CA CYS A 64 2.82 -14.88 1.63
C CYS A 64 3.65 -16.13 1.28
N SER A 65 4.93 -16.10 1.66
CA SER A 65 5.81 -17.28 1.55
C SER A 65 5.19 -18.47 2.29
N GLY A 66 5.54 -19.70 1.92
CA GLY A 66 5.08 -20.91 2.63
C GLY A 66 5.43 -20.91 4.13
N SER A 67 6.46 -20.16 4.54
CA SER A 67 6.87 -19.96 5.93
C SER A 67 6.13 -18.84 6.66
N GLN A 68 5.26 -18.10 5.97
CA GLN A 68 4.48 -16.99 6.51
C GLN A 68 3.01 -17.37 6.69
N PHE A 69 2.34 -16.68 7.60
CA PHE A 69 0.91 -16.70 7.80
C PHE A 69 0.30 -15.45 7.16
N ASP A 70 -0.84 -15.63 6.49
CA ASP A 70 -1.56 -14.57 5.81
C ASP A 70 -2.64 -14.01 6.73
N CYS A 71 -2.42 -12.80 7.25
CA CYS A 71 -3.38 -12.07 8.08
C CYS A 71 -4.55 -11.49 7.27
N GLY A 72 -4.62 -11.78 5.96
CA GLY A 72 -5.45 -11.07 4.99
C GLY A 72 -4.83 -9.73 4.61
N ALA A 73 -4.29 -8.98 5.58
CA ALA A 73 -3.71 -7.66 5.37
C ALA A 73 -2.18 -7.63 5.21
N ARG A 74 -1.49 -8.53 5.90
CA ARG A 74 -0.02 -8.59 5.91
C ARG A 74 0.43 -10.03 6.11
N CYS A 75 1.70 -10.28 5.80
CA CYS A 75 2.32 -11.57 6.05
C CYS A 75 3.17 -11.49 7.32
N ILE A 76 2.95 -12.40 8.25
CA ILE A 76 3.77 -12.55 9.46
C ILE A 76 4.51 -13.89 9.42
N PRO A 77 5.64 -14.06 10.13
CA PRO A 77 6.22 -15.38 10.37
C PRO A 77 5.20 -16.33 10.98
N ARG A 78 5.17 -17.60 10.54
CA ARG A 78 4.29 -18.61 11.16
C ARG A 78 4.59 -18.86 12.65
N SER A 79 5.78 -18.48 13.12
CA SER A 79 6.15 -18.54 14.53
C SER A 79 5.40 -17.54 15.41
N TRP A 80 4.79 -16.51 14.80
CA TRP A 80 4.00 -15.46 15.46
C TRP A 80 2.50 -15.76 15.41
N VAL A 81 2.13 -17.03 15.20
CA VAL A 81 0.74 -17.46 15.23
C VAL A 81 0.55 -18.18 16.55
N CYS A 82 -0.40 -17.72 17.37
CA CYS A 82 -0.67 -18.24 18.71
C CYS A 82 0.49 -18.07 19.69
N ASP A 83 1.24 -16.97 19.59
CA ASP A 83 2.33 -16.66 20.50
C ASP A 83 1.93 -15.70 21.63
N GLY A 84 0.68 -15.22 21.60
CA GLY A 84 0.09 -14.35 22.61
C GLY A 84 0.10 -12.87 22.27
N ASP A 85 0.72 -12.48 21.15
CA ASP A 85 0.77 -11.10 20.68
C ASP A 85 -0.09 -10.90 19.43
N ASN A 86 -0.72 -9.72 19.28
CA ASN A 86 -1.50 -9.38 18.09
C ASN A 86 -0.57 -8.83 17.00
N ASP A 87 0.11 -9.72 16.30
CA ASP A 87 1.01 -9.37 15.21
C ASP A 87 0.25 -9.01 13.93
N CYS A 88 -0.91 -9.59 13.67
CA CYS A 88 -1.70 -9.27 12.49
C CYS A 88 -2.38 -7.89 12.55
N GLY A 89 -2.54 -7.31 13.75
CA GLY A 89 -3.28 -6.06 14.01
C GLY A 89 -4.80 -6.25 14.09
N ASN A 90 -5.33 -7.32 13.50
CA ASN A 90 -6.74 -7.74 13.57
C ASN A 90 -6.98 -8.98 14.45
N ASN A 91 -5.95 -9.42 15.20
CA ASN A 91 -5.98 -10.58 16.09
C ASN A 91 -6.32 -11.90 15.40
N SER A 92 -6.10 -12.03 14.08
CA SER A 92 -6.43 -13.24 13.30
C SER A 92 -5.44 -14.39 13.51
N ASP A 93 -4.20 -14.05 13.84
CA ASP A 93 -3.11 -14.92 14.28
C ASP A 93 -3.39 -15.58 15.64
N GLU A 94 -4.06 -14.86 16.54
CA GLU A 94 -4.41 -15.36 17.88
C GLU A 94 -5.81 -16.00 17.95
N GLN A 95 -6.48 -16.16 16.81
CA GLN A 95 -7.80 -16.79 16.72
C GLN A 95 -7.71 -18.30 16.46
N ASN A 96 -8.59 -19.06 17.10
CA ASN A 96 -8.65 -20.53 16.96
C ASN A 96 -7.32 -21.23 17.31
N CYS A 97 -6.51 -20.58 18.13
CA CYS A 97 -5.44 -21.22 18.85
C CYS A 97 -6.07 -22.30 19.72
N ARG A 98 -5.79 -23.56 19.41
CA ARG A 98 -6.16 -24.67 20.27
C ARG A 98 -5.27 -24.59 21.51
N MET A 99 -5.52 -23.60 22.37
CA MET A 99 -4.97 -23.50 23.71
C MET A 99 -5.57 -24.64 24.53
N LEU A 100 -5.14 -25.87 24.24
CA LEU A 100 -5.18 -26.96 25.18
C LEU A 100 -3.81 -26.97 25.82
N LEU A 101 -3.68 -26.34 26.99
CA LEU A 101 -2.59 -26.45 27.99
C LEU A 101 -1.69 -25.22 28.24
N PHE A 102 -2.22 -24.00 28.38
CA PHE A 102 -1.44 -22.88 28.99
C PHE A 102 -2.11 -22.16 30.17
N VAL A 103 -3.22 -22.69 30.72
CA VAL A 103 -3.90 -22.10 31.89
C VAL A 103 -3.96 -23.02 33.11
N TRP A 104 -3.04 -23.98 33.24
CA TRP A 104 -2.92 -24.84 34.44
C TRP A 104 -1.58 -24.74 35.19
N TYR A 105 -0.64 -23.86 34.79
CA TYR A 105 0.69 -23.77 35.43
C TYR A 105 1.14 -22.36 35.85
N PHE A 106 0.26 -21.34 35.87
CA PHE A 106 0.66 -20.01 36.35
C PHE A 106 -0.30 -19.32 37.33
N PHE A 107 -1.36 -19.98 37.78
CA PHE A 107 -2.16 -19.54 38.93
C PHE A 107 -2.69 -20.76 39.70
N ASP A 108 -1.79 -21.40 40.45
CA ASP A 108 -2.04 -21.95 41.79
C ASP A 108 -0.68 -22.15 42.49
#